data_AF-A0A401IIJ2-F1
#
_entry.id   AF-A0A401IIJ2-F1
#
_cell.length_a   1.000
_cell.length_b   1.000
_cell.length_c   1.000
_cell.angle_alpha   90.00
_cell.angle_beta   90.00
_cell.angle_gamma   90.00
#
_symmetry.space_group_name_H-M   'P 1'
#
loop_
_entity.id
_entity.type
_entity.pdbx_description
1 polymer ?
#
loop_
_entity_poly.entity_id
_entity_poly.type
_entity_poly.pdbx_seq_one_letter_code
_entity_poly.pdbx_strand_id
1 'polypeptide(L)'
;MNTKLSVVFALVNSVAILVAVPNIASAASITHEASFPTGGGFADTDFKANFFLPKFNSSLGTLEKVIVMLTGSVKGKAEYENRSASSSAITLNLTANIKLKETANEQELAFVKPLVDVELTAPAFDGIRDFSGTSGGVFEGSATKMDTKTYDFVDILTLFTGSGDIGLTLDAEANSIIQGSGKISSELDTFAGGNVKIIYEYLEKEDDVDPMVPEPLTMLGAGTALGFGGFFKRKLAQKKK
;
A
#
# COMPACT_ATOMS: atom_id res chain seq x y z
N MET A 1 33.25 62.89 -21.60
CA MET A 1 32.25 62.45 -22.59
C MET A 1 32.97 61.63 -23.65
N ASN A 2 32.63 60.32 -23.69
CA ASN A 2 32.95 59.26 -24.66
C ASN A 2 34.41 58.88 -24.95
N THR A 3 34.86 57.79 -24.32
CA THR A 3 36.01 56.98 -24.76
C THR A 3 35.66 55.49 -24.72
N LYS A 4 36.28 54.75 -25.64
CA LYS A 4 35.77 53.57 -26.37
C LYS A 4 35.79 52.24 -25.60
N LEU A 5 34.82 51.40 -25.95
CA LEU A 5 34.65 49.99 -25.61
C LEU A 5 35.49 49.11 -26.54
N SER A 6 36.29 48.18 -25.99
CA SER A 6 36.88 47.04 -26.73
C SER A 6 36.84 45.81 -25.83
N VAL A 7 35.86 44.92 -26.07
CA VAL A 7 35.78 43.59 -25.45
C VAL A 7 36.44 42.61 -26.41
N VAL A 8 37.49 41.92 -25.94
CA VAL A 8 38.14 40.82 -26.67
C VAL A 8 37.40 39.53 -26.36
N PHE A 9 36.80 38.90 -27.37
CA PHE A 9 36.20 37.57 -27.26
C PHE A 9 37.31 36.51 -27.31
N ALA A 10 37.47 35.75 -26.22
CA ALA A 10 38.21 34.49 -26.25
C ALA A 10 37.25 33.37 -26.69
N LEU A 11 37.55 32.71 -27.81
CA LEU A 11 36.83 31.53 -28.29
C LEU A 11 37.17 30.35 -27.36
N VAL A 12 36.19 29.85 -26.61
CA VAL A 12 36.30 28.56 -25.92
C VAL A 12 35.66 27.51 -26.83
N ASN A 13 36.47 26.60 -27.37
CA ASN A 13 35.96 25.42 -28.07
C ASN A 13 35.39 24.45 -27.03
N SER A 14 34.07 24.44 -26.87
CA SER A 14 33.36 23.48 -26.03
C SER A 14 33.25 22.14 -26.76
N VAL A 15 33.95 21.13 -26.25
CA VAL A 15 33.73 19.72 -26.61
C VAL A 15 32.42 19.29 -25.94
N ALA A 16 31.39 18.99 -26.72
CA ALA A 16 30.15 18.39 -26.21
C ALA A 16 30.39 16.90 -25.98
N ILE A 17 30.56 16.49 -24.72
CA ILE A 17 30.49 15.08 -24.32
C ILE A 17 29.01 14.71 -24.25
N LEU A 18 28.58 13.85 -25.17
CA LEU A 18 27.25 13.24 -25.14
C LEU A 18 27.24 12.19 -24.01
N VAL A 19 26.74 12.55 -22.84
CA VAL A 19 26.49 11.61 -21.74
C VAL A 19 25.20 10.88 -22.06
N ALA A 20 25.29 9.58 -22.37
CA ALA A 20 24.12 8.71 -22.38
C ALA A 20 23.64 8.56 -20.94
N VAL A 21 22.52 9.20 -20.60
CA VAL A 21 21.87 9.01 -19.30
C VAL A 21 21.10 7.70 -19.39
N PRO A 22 21.34 6.69 -18.54
CA PRO A 22 20.48 5.52 -18.51
C PRO A 22 19.06 5.96 -18.13
N ASN A 23 18.05 5.51 -18.88
CA ASN A 23 16.66 5.60 -18.45
C ASN A 23 16.55 4.82 -17.13
N ILE A 24 16.41 5.55 -16.02
CA ILE A 24 16.06 4.94 -14.75
C ILE A 24 14.56 4.68 -14.84
N ALA A 25 14.17 3.42 -15.05
CA ALA A 25 12.79 3.01 -14.95
C ALA A 25 12.22 3.42 -13.58
N SER A 26 11.10 4.17 -13.60
CA SER A 26 10.36 4.52 -12.39
C SER A 26 9.29 3.46 -12.15
N ALA A 27 9.23 2.89 -10.95
CA ALA A 27 8.11 2.05 -10.54
C ALA A 27 6.85 2.91 -10.38
N ALA A 28 5.75 2.53 -11.02
CA ALA A 28 4.44 3.15 -10.87
C ALA A 28 3.58 2.33 -9.90
N SER A 29 2.49 2.94 -9.37
CA SER A 29 1.60 2.23 -8.46
C SER A 29 0.11 2.52 -8.66
N ILE A 30 -0.72 1.50 -8.42
CA ILE A 30 -2.19 1.58 -8.42
C ILE A 30 -2.69 1.05 -7.08
N THR A 31 -3.69 1.71 -6.49
CA THR A 31 -4.26 1.33 -5.18
C THR A 31 -5.75 1.05 -5.31
N HIS A 32 -6.20 -0.03 -4.68
CA HIS A 32 -7.60 -0.39 -4.49
C HIS A 32 -7.91 -0.60 -3.01
N GLU A 33 -9.13 -0.27 -2.60
CA GLU A 33 -9.59 -0.39 -1.23
C GLU A 33 -10.97 -1.03 -1.17
N ALA A 34 -11.20 -1.84 -0.14
CA ALA A 34 -12.50 -2.38 0.22
C ALA A 34 -12.64 -2.44 1.74
N SER A 35 -13.87 -2.46 2.22
CA SER A 35 -14.15 -2.65 3.64
C SER A 35 -15.38 -3.52 3.84
N PHE A 36 -15.37 -4.26 4.95
CA PHE A 36 -16.53 -4.95 5.45
C PHE A 36 -16.74 -4.65 6.93
N PRO A 37 -17.95 -4.20 7.34
CA PRO A 37 -19.09 -3.83 6.50
C PRO A 37 -18.75 -2.75 5.45
N THR A 38 -19.57 -2.66 4.40
CA THR A 38 -19.35 -1.66 3.34
C THR A 38 -19.38 -0.24 3.92
N GLY A 39 -18.31 0.51 3.71
CA GLY A 39 -18.13 1.84 4.33
C GLY A 39 -17.44 1.80 5.70
N GLY A 40 -17.03 0.63 6.17
CA GLY A 40 -16.39 0.40 7.46
C GLY A 40 -17.38 0.06 8.57
N GLY A 41 -16.88 0.03 9.81
CA GLY A 41 -17.69 -0.28 10.99
C GLY A 41 -17.55 -1.72 11.46
N PHE A 42 -18.65 -2.27 12.01
CA PHE A 42 -18.67 -3.59 12.66
C PHE A 42 -19.93 -4.37 12.28
N ALA A 43 -19.78 -5.68 12.09
CA ALA A 43 -20.86 -6.66 12.02
C ALA A 43 -20.75 -7.66 13.17
N ASP A 44 -21.80 -8.44 13.42
CA ASP A 44 -21.69 -9.66 14.23
C ASP A 44 -20.56 -10.53 13.69
N THR A 45 -19.76 -11.09 14.59
CA THR A 45 -18.66 -12.01 14.23
C THR A 45 -19.17 -13.34 13.65
N ASP A 46 -18.24 -14.23 13.31
CA ASP A 46 -18.47 -15.52 12.66
C ASP A 46 -19.04 -15.38 11.25
N PHE A 47 -18.54 -14.35 10.54
CA PHE A 47 -18.94 -14.04 9.16
C PHE A 47 -17.86 -14.40 8.15
N LYS A 48 -18.32 -14.59 6.91
CA LYS A 48 -17.48 -14.59 5.69
C LYS A 48 -18.06 -13.60 4.70
N ALA A 49 -17.32 -12.53 4.44
CA ALA A 49 -17.72 -11.46 3.54
C ALA A 49 -16.88 -11.49 2.27
N ASN A 50 -17.55 -11.61 1.12
CA ASN A 50 -16.90 -11.62 -0.18
C ASN A 50 -16.99 -10.24 -0.84
N PHE A 51 -15.90 -9.80 -1.46
CA PHE A 51 -15.86 -8.60 -2.30
C PHE A 51 -14.88 -8.77 -3.45
N PHE A 52 -14.95 -7.86 -4.41
CA PHE A 52 -14.19 -7.92 -5.65
C PHE A 52 -13.39 -6.63 -5.80
N LEU A 53 -12.10 -6.76 -6.16
CA LEU A 53 -11.23 -5.63 -6.48
C LEU A 53 -10.64 -5.84 -7.88
N PRO A 54 -10.38 -4.76 -8.65
CA PRO A 54 -9.79 -4.90 -9.97
C PRO A 54 -8.43 -5.62 -9.92
N LYS A 55 -8.19 -6.54 -10.85
CA LYS A 55 -6.86 -7.10 -11.10
C LYS A 55 -5.96 -6.07 -11.76
N PHE A 56 -4.66 -6.26 -11.64
CA PHE A 56 -3.68 -5.50 -12.40
C PHE A 56 -3.85 -5.79 -13.90
N ASN A 57 -4.07 -4.72 -14.67
CA ASN A 57 -4.16 -4.79 -16.13
C ASN A 57 -2.75 -4.87 -16.73
N SER A 58 -2.39 -6.01 -17.30
CA SER A 58 -1.09 -6.25 -17.93
C SER A 58 -0.80 -5.36 -19.14
N SER A 59 -1.78 -4.64 -19.69
CA SER A 59 -1.51 -3.64 -20.73
C SER A 59 -0.72 -2.43 -20.20
N LEU A 60 -0.69 -2.21 -18.88
CA LEU A 60 0.01 -1.09 -18.24
C LEU A 60 1.50 -1.36 -18.04
N GLY A 61 1.93 -2.62 -18.09
CA GLY A 61 3.31 -3.00 -17.82
C GLY A 61 3.44 -4.36 -17.13
N THR A 62 4.54 -4.52 -16.40
CA THR A 62 4.85 -5.76 -15.67
C THR A 62 4.63 -5.54 -14.17
N LEU A 63 3.71 -6.29 -13.58
CA LEU A 63 3.50 -6.29 -12.14
C LEU A 63 4.75 -6.81 -11.43
N GLU A 64 5.31 -6.02 -10.51
CA GLU A 64 6.51 -6.39 -9.76
C GLU A 64 6.17 -6.77 -8.32
N LYS A 65 5.26 -6.02 -7.67
CA LYS A 65 4.84 -6.32 -6.30
C LYS A 65 3.35 -6.10 -6.09
N VAL A 66 2.79 -6.89 -5.18
CA VAL A 66 1.47 -6.68 -4.57
C VAL A 66 1.68 -6.42 -3.08
N ILE A 67 1.24 -5.27 -2.60
CA ILE A 67 1.21 -4.95 -1.17
C ILE A 67 -0.24 -5.07 -0.69
N VAL A 68 -0.46 -6.01 0.21
CA VAL A 68 -1.74 -6.26 0.86
C VAL A 68 -1.69 -5.68 2.26
N MET A 69 -2.59 -4.75 2.57
CA MET A 69 -2.76 -4.20 3.91
C MET A 69 -4.14 -4.59 4.43
N LEU A 70 -4.17 -5.27 5.58
CA LEU A 70 -5.40 -5.60 6.30
C LEU A 70 -5.39 -4.84 7.62
N THR A 71 -6.40 -3.99 7.83
CA THR A 71 -6.70 -3.39 9.13
C THR A 71 -7.98 -4.00 9.66
N GLY A 72 -7.87 -4.84 10.69
CA GLY A 72 -9.01 -5.48 11.33
C GLY A 72 -9.29 -4.90 12.71
N SER A 73 -10.57 -4.78 13.05
CA SER A 73 -11.04 -4.24 14.31
C SER A 73 -12.00 -5.20 14.99
N VAL A 74 -11.92 -5.29 16.31
CA VAL A 74 -12.89 -5.96 17.17
C VAL A 74 -13.53 -4.92 18.09
N LYS A 75 -14.82 -5.06 18.33
CA LYS A 75 -15.58 -4.33 19.36
C LYS A 75 -16.42 -5.34 20.12
N GLY A 76 -16.70 -5.10 21.38
CA GLY A 76 -17.60 -5.95 22.11
C GLY A 76 -18.13 -5.33 23.37
N LYS A 77 -19.16 -6.00 23.88
CA LYS A 77 -19.82 -5.72 25.14
C LYS A 77 -19.81 -7.00 25.96
N ALA A 78 -19.31 -6.90 27.18
CA ALA A 78 -19.25 -7.99 28.14
C ALA A 78 -20.08 -7.61 29.36
N GLU A 79 -20.99 -8.49 29.76
CA GLU A 79 -21.73 -8.38 31.01
C GLU A 79 -21.23 -9.47 31.96
N TYR A 80 -21.06 -9.13 33.22
CA TYR A 80 -20.58 -10.08 34.22
C TYR A 80 -21.28 -9.87 35.56
N GLU A 81 -21.44 -10.96 36.31
CA GLU A 81 -22.04 -11.00 37.63
C GLU A 81 -21.32 -12.04 38.50
N ASN A 82 -20.67 -11.59 39.57
CA ASN A 82 -20.08 -12.47 40.56
C ASN A 82 -21.15 -12.99 41.52
N ARG A 83 -21.44 -14.29 41.45
CA ARG A 83 -22.43 -14.97 42.28
C ARG A 83 -21.81 -15.69 43.49
N SER A 84 -20.54 -15.41 43.77
CA SER A 84 -19.83 -15.92 44.94
C SER A 84 -20.02 -15.02 46.16
N ALA A 85 -19.90 -15.58 47.37
CA ALA A 85 -19.96 -14.83 48.63
C ALA A 85 -18.69 -13.99 48.93
N SER A 86 -17.67 -14.10 48.06
CA SER A 86 -16.41 -13.36 48.15
C SER A 86 -16.16 -12.62 46.84
N SER A 87 -15.36 -11.55 46.91
CA SER A 87 -14.89 -10.84 45.71
C SER A 87 -14.16 -11.79 44.73
N SER A 88 -14.31 -11.54 43.43
CA SER A 88 -13.70 -12.31 42.34
C SER A 88 -12.98 -11.38 41.38
N ALA A 89 -11.77 -11.76 40.98
CA ALA A 89 -11.17 -11.25 39.75
C ALA A 89 -11.91 -11.84 38.54
N ILE A 90 -12.03 -11.05 37.48
CA ILE A 90 -12.65 -11.41 36.22
C ILE A 90 -11.69 -10.98 35.11
N THR A 91 -11.23 -11.93 34.32
CA THR A 91 -10.38 -11.68 33.15
C THR A 91 -11.24 -11.75 31.91
N LEU A 92 -11.27 -10.67 31.13
CA LEU A 92 -11.95 -10.59 29.85
C LEU A 92 -10.91 -10.46 28.74
N ASN A 93 -11.00 -11.34 27.76
CA ASN A 93 -10.28 -11.26 26.49
C ASN A 93 -11.33 -11.05 25.39
N LEU A 94 -11.37 -9.86 24.81
CA LEU A 94 -12.22 -9.54 23.66
C LEU A 94 -11.35 -9.55 22.40
N THR A 95 -11.59 -10.53 21.51
CA THR A 95 -10.73 -10.75 20.34
C THR A 95 -11.45 -11.49 19.22
N ALA A 96 -11.01 -11.26 17.99
CA ALA A 96 -11.44 -11.99 16.81
C ALA A 96 -10.22 -12.34 15.95
N ASN A 97 -10.24 -13.51 15.33
CA ASN A 97 -9.29 -13.88 14.29
C ASN A 97 -9.84 -13.34 12.96
N ILE A 98 -9.15 -12.38 12.33
CA ILE A 98 -9.59 -11.75 11.08
C ILE A 98 -8.60 -12.08 9.97
N LYS A 99 -9.05 -12.80 8.95
CA LYS A 99 -8.25 -13.29 7.83
C LYS A 99 -8.75 -12.69 6.52
N LEU A 100 -7.82 -12.29 5.67
CA LEU A 100 -8.08 -11.98 4.28
C LEU A 100 -7.57 -13.12 3.40
N LYS A 101 -8.40 -13.60 2.49
CA LYS A 101 -8.05 -14.68 1.57
C LYS A 101 -8.46 -14.35 0.14
N GLU A 102 -7.79 -14.97 -0.83
CA GLU A 102 -8.32 -15.09 -2.19
C GLU A 102 -9.45 -16.13 -2.19
N THR A 103 -10.59 -15.79 -2.79
CA THR A 103 -11.83 -16.57 -2.65
C THR A 103 -11.78 -17.92 -3.37
N ALA A 104 -11.14 -18.01 -4.54
CA ALA A 104 -11.19 -19.22 -5.37
C ALA A 104 -10.29 -20.35 -4.86
N ASN A 105 -9.11 -20.03 -4.32
CA ASN A 105 -8.12 -21.00 -3.86
C ASN A 105 -7.89 -20.98 -2.34
N GLU A 106 -8.58 -20.12 -1.60
CA GLU A 106 -8.46 -19.94 -0.14
C GLU A 106 -7.05 -19.55 0.34
N GLN A 107 -6.20 -19.03 -0.57
CA GLN A 107 -4.88 -18.53 -0.22
C GLN A 107 -4.99 -17.39 0.79
N GLU A 108 -4.40 -17.55 1.97
CA GLU A 108 -4.33 -16.49 2.97
C GLU A 108 -3.37 -15.39 2.49
N LEU A 109 -3.87 -14.15 2.49
CA LEU A 109 -3.18 -12.95 2.02
C LEU A 109 -2.76 -12.01 3.16
N ALA A 110 -3.48 -12.04 4.29
CA ALA A 110 -3.13 -11.30 5.50
C ALA A 110 -3.93 -11.83 6.70
N PHE A 111 -3.39 -11.61 7.91
CA PHE A 111 -4.04 -12.02 9.15
C PHE A 111 -3.81 -11.02 10.27
N VAL A 112 -4.86 -10.68 11.01
CA VAL A 112 -4.78 -9.88 12.22
C VAL A 112 -5.62 -10.47 13.35
N LYS A 113 -5.14 -10.25 14.58
CA LYS A 113 -5.84 -10.61 15.81
C LYS A 113 -5.86 -9.42 16.76
N PRO A 114 -6.80 -8.46 16.61
CA PRO A 114 -6.98 -7.41 17.60
C PRO A 114 -7.42 -8.01 18.94
N LEU A 115 -6.92 -7.45 20.04
CA LEU A 115 -7.16 -7.95 21.40
C LEU A 115 -7.37 -6.78 22.36
N VAL A 116 -8.45 -6.84 23.12
CA VAL A 116 -8.61 -6.13 24.39
C VAL A 116 -8.46 -7.16 25.50
N ASP A 117 -7.53 -6.92 26.41
CA ASP A 117 -7.28 -7.77 27.57
C ASP A 117 -7.43 -6.90 28.83
N VAL A 118 -8.38 -7.27 29.69
CA VAL A 118 -8.70 -6.49 30.89
C VAL A 118 -8.99 -7.40 32.07
N GLU A 119 -8.52 -6.97 33.23
CA GLU A 119 -8.85 -7.57 34.52
C GLU A 119 -9.78 -6.61 35.27
N LEU A 120 -10.91 -7.16 35.73
CA LEU A 120 -11.92 -6.48 36.51
C LEU A 120 -12.02 -7.15 37.87
N THR A 121 -12.53 -6.44 38.87
CA THR A 121 -12.84 -7.01 40.18
C THR A 121 -14.31 -6.82 40.47
N ALA A 122 -15.01 -7.91 40.76
CA ALA A 122 -16.41 -7.93 41.14
C ALA A 122 -16.53 -8.34 42.62
N PRO A 123 -16.96 -7.43 43.51
CA PRO A 123 -17.35 -7.74 44.89
C PRO A 123 -18.29 -8.95 45.06
N ALA A 124 -18.50 -9.34 46.31
CA ALA A 124 -19.39 -10.45 46.67
C ALA A 124 -20.83 -10.19 46.19
N PHE A 125 -21.53 -11.28 45.84
CA PHE A 125 -22.89 -11.26 45.32
C PHE A 125 -23.84 -10.47 46.23
N ASP A 126 -24.56 -9.52 45.64
CA ASP A 126 -25.55 -8.69 46.35
C ASP A 126 -26.91 -9.38 46.52
N GLY A 127 -27.08 -10.56 45.92
CA GLY A 127 -28.29 -11.38 46.00
C GLY A 127 -29.17 -11.33 44.75
N ILE A 128 -28.85 -10.47 43.77
CA ILE A 128 -29.65 -10.27 42.55
C ILE A 128 -28.78 -10.52 41.32
N ARG A 129 -29.27 -11.33 40.37
CA ARG A 129 -28.57 -11.56 39.10
C ARG A 129 -29.08 -10.58 38.05
N ASP A 130 -28.42 -9.43 37.92
CA ASP A 130 -28.84 -8.37 36.99
C ASP A 130 -27.70 -7.68 36.21
N PHE A 131 -26.44 -8.13 36.37
CA PHE A 131 -25.26 -7.52 35.71
C PHE A 131 -25.05 -6.04 36.09
N SER A 132 -25.57 -5.64 37.25
CA SER A 132 -25.49 -4.28 37.76
C SER A 132 -25.00 -4.30 39.21
N GLY A 133 -25.18 -3.18 39.91
CA GLY A 133 -24.85 -3.07 41.32
C GLY A 133 -23.36 -3.27 41.61
N THR A 134 -23.07 -3.82 42.79
CA THR A 134 -21.68 -3.99 43.24
C THR A 134 -21.06 -5.30 42.82
N SER A 135 -21.84 -6.34 42.54
CA SER A 135 -21.33 -7.66 42.14
C SER A 135 -21.33 -7.89 40.63
N GLY A 136 -22.01 -7.04 39.86
CA GLY A 136 -22.04 -7.09 38.41
C GLY A 136 -21.51 -5.83 37.73
N GLY A 137 -21.46 -5.89 36.41
CA GLY A 137 -21.09 -4.74 35.59
C GLY A 137 -21.11 -5.03 34.10
N VAL A 138 -20.98 -3.95 33.34
CA VAL A 138 -20.87 -3.97 31.88
C VAL A 138 -19.52 -3.37 31.49
N PHE A 139 -18.80 -4.07 30.63
CA PHE A 139 -17.59 -3.58 29.98
C PHE A 139 -17.83 -3.46 28.48
N GLU A 140 -17.43 -2.33 27.90
CA GLU A 140 -17.37 -2.15 26.46
C GLU A 140 -15.94 -1.82 26.05
N GLY A 141 -15.48 -2.46 24.97
CA GLY A 141 -14.12 -2.27 24.49
C GLY A 141 -14.00 -2.45 22.99
N SER A 142 -12.91 -1.94 22.44
CA SER A 142 -12.54 -2.16 21.05
C SER A 142 -11.03 -2.14 20.87
N ALA A 143 -10.53 -2.90 19.91
CA ALA A 143 -9.14 -2.87 19.49
C ALA A 143 -9.03 -2.95 17.97
N THR A 144 -7.94 -2.41 17.42
CA THR A 144 -7.63 -2.45 16.00
C THR A 144 -6.19 -2.92 15.82
N LYS A 145 -5.95 -3.73 14.79
CA LYS A 145 -4.64 -4.23 14.40
C LYS A 145 -4.49 -4.16 12.89
N MET A 146 -3.26 -3.90 12.44
CA MET A 146 -2.92 -3.86 11.03
C MET A 146 -1.82 -4.89 10.74
N ASP A 147 -1.91 -5.54 9.59
CA ASP A 147 -0.88 -6.36 8.98
C ASP A 147 -0.65 -5.88 7.54
N THR A 148 0.62 -5.88 7.12
CA THR A 148 1.03 -5.50 5.78
C THR A 148 1.92 -6.60 5.22
N LYS A 149 1.52 -7.17 4.09
CA LYS A 149 2.25 -8.22 3.37
C LYS A 149 2.67 -7.70 2.00
N THR A 150 3.91 -7.98 1.64
CA THR A 150 4.44 -7.70 0.30
C THR A 150 4.71 -9.02 -0.40
N TYR A 151 4.23 -9.14 -1.62
CA TYR A 151 4.37 -10.31 -2.48
C TYR A 151 5.05 -9.91 -3.78
N ASP A 152 6.13 -10.59 -4.14
CA ASP A 152 6.96 -10.35 -5.34
C ASP A 152 7.29 -11.64 -6.10
N PHE A 153 6.69 -12.77 -5.73
CA PHE A 153 6.91 -14.07 -6.36
C PHE A 153 5.77 -14.45 -7.30
N VAL A 154 6.13 -15.10 -8.40
CA VAL A 154 5.27 -15.33 -9.58
C VAL A 154 3.90 -15.93 -9.25
N ASP A 155 3.85 -16.92 -8.35
CA ASP A 155 2.59 -17.62 -8.03
C ASP A 155 1.53 -16.66 -7.47
N ILE A 156 1.90 -15.72 -6.60
CA ILE A 156 0.95 -14.73 -6.09
C ILE A 156 0.69 -13.63 -7.12
N LEU A 157 1.72 -13.13 -7.80
CA LEU A 157 1.53 -12.08 -8.81
C LEU A 157 0.55 -12.50 -9.91
N THR A 158 0.52 -13.78 -10.28
CA THR A 158 -0.44 -14.32 -11.26
C THR A 158 -1.89 -14.32 -10.77
N LEU A 159 -2.16 -14.43 -9.46
CA LEU A 159 -3.51 -14.32 -8.91
C LEU A 159 -4.10 -12.92 -9.13
N PHE A 160 -3.25 -11.90 -8.99
CA PHE A 160 -3.60 -10.48 -9.09
C PHE A 160 -3.50 -9.90 -10.49
N THR A 161 -2.97 -10.62 -11.47
CA THR A 161 -2.81 -10.14 -12.86
C THR A 161 -3.89 -10.72 -13.76
N GLY A 162 -4.45 -9.91 -14.67
CA GLY A 162 -5.39 -10.37 -15.69
C GLY A 162 -6.53 -9.40 -15.94
N SER A 163 -7.54 -9.85 -16.68
CA SER A 163 -8.79 -9.11 -16.87
C SER A 163 -9.76 -9.37 -15.72
N GLY A 164 -10.63 -8.39 -15.45
CA GLY A 164 -11.67 -8.48 -14.44
C GLY A 164 -11.17 -8.26 -13.01
N ASP A 165 -11.86 -8.88 -12.06
CA ASP A 165 -11.64 -8.66 -10.63
C ASP A 165 -11.07 -9.91 -9.94
N ILE A 166 -10.32 -9.70 -8.85
CA ILE A 166 -9.95 -10.74 -7.90
C ILE A 166 -11.05 -10.85 -6.83
N GLY A 167 -11.49 -12.08 -6.56
CA GLY A 167 -12.40 -12.36 -5.45
C GLY A 167 -11.62 -12.43 -4.14
N LEU A 168 -12.08 -11.69 -3.14
CA LEU A 168 -11.48 -11.67 -1.81
C LEU A 168 -12.53 -12.01 -0.75
N THR A 169 -12.12 -12.81 0.23
CA THR A 169 -12.94 -13.19 1.38
C THR A 169 -12.32 -12.61 2.65
N LEU A 170 -13.06 -11.76 3.36
CA LEU A 170 -12.75 -11.39 4.74
C LEU A 170 -13.53 -12.30 5.69
N ASP A 171 -12.80 -13.06 6.49
CA ASP A 171 -13.31 -14.04 7.45
C ASP A 171 -13.01 -13.53 8.86
N ALA A 172 -14.02 -13.42 9.72
CA ALA A 172 -13.83 -13.00 11.10
C ALA A 172 -14.53 -13.94 12.06
N GLU A 173 -13.74 -14.59 12.92
CA GLU A 173 -14.20 -15.59 13.89
C GLU A 173 -13.99 -15.07 15.32
N ALA A 174 -15.05 -15.08 16.13
CA ALA A 174 -14.97 -14.64 17.52
C ALA A 174 -14.12 -15.61 18.34
N ASN A 175 -13.21 -15.08 19.16
CA ASN A 175 -12.39 -15.88 20.06
C ASN A 175 -12.38 -15.29 21.48
N SER A 176 -13.42 -14.52 21.80
CA SER A 176 -13.53 -13.79 23.06
C SER A 176 -13.89 -14.72 24.21
N ILE A 177 -13.33 -14.46 25.40
CA ILE A 177 -13.47 -15.30 26.59
C ILE A 177 -13.64 -14.42 27.83
N ILE A 178 -14.56 -14.79 28.72
CA ILE A 178 -14.65 -14.29 30.09
C ILE A 178 -14.27 -15.43 31.04
N GLN A 179 -13.35 -15.16 31.96
CA GLN A 179 -12.92 -16.06 33.03
C GLN A 179 -13.12 -15.39 34.38
N GLY A 180 -13.53 -16.14 35.39
CA GLY A 180 -13.73 -15.65 36.75
C GLY A 180 -13.87 -16.79 37.75
N SER A 181 -14.44 -16.51 38.92
CA SER A 181 -14.71 -17.54 39.93
C SER A 181 -15.68 -18.63 39.42
N GLY A 182 -15.74 -19.76 40.13
CA GLY A 182 -16.62 -20.87 39.80
C GLY A 182 -18.13 -20.57 39.89
N LYS A 183 -18.53 -19.39 40.38
CA LYS A 183 -19.91 -18.90 40.35
C LYS A 183 -19.95 -17.52 39.70
N ILE A 184 -19.86 -17.49 38.37
CA ILE A 184 -20.05 -16.29 37.56
C ILE A 184 -21.24 -16.47 36.63
N SER A 185 -21.93 -15.38 36.32
CA SER A 185 -22.79 -15.30 35.14
C SER A 185 -22.21 -14.27 34.20
N SER A 186 -22.26 -14.53 32.91
CA SER A 186 -21.67 -13.63 31.91
C SER A 186 -22.39 -13.73 30.58
N GLU A 187 -22.35 -12.64 29.83
CA GLU A 187 -22.80 -12.52 28.45
C GLU A 187 -21.76 -11.73 27.65
N LEU A 188 -21.60 -12.06 26.38
CA LEU A 188 -20.53 -11.49 25.55
C LEU A 188 -20.98 -11.35 24.10
N ASP A 189 -21.10 -10.11 23.66
CA ASP A 189 -21.31 -9.77 22.26
C ASP A 189 -19.98 -9.35 21.64
N THR A 190 -19.57 -10.01 20.56
CA THR A 190 -18.36 -9.67 19.82
C THR A 190 -18.71 -9.31 18.38
N PHE A 191 -18.20 -8.16 17.95
CA PHE A 191 -18.37 -7.61 16.62
C PHE A 191 -17.00 -7.40 15.97
N ALA A 192 -16.92 -7.57 14.65
CA ALA A 192 -15.69 -7.34 13.90
C ALA A 192 -15.94 -6.61 12.59
N GLY A 193 -14.88 -5.99 12.08
CA GLY A 193 -14.85 -5.37 10.77
C GLY A 193 -13.43 -5.28 10.25
N GLY A 194 -13.28 -5.00 8.96
CA GLY A 194 -11.97 -4.90 8.33
C GLY A 194 -11.94 -3.95 7.15
N ASN A 195 -10.78 -3.34 6.95
CA ASN A 195 -10.43 -2.55 5.78
C ASN A 195 -9.26 -3.22 5.08
N VAL A 196 -9.37 -3.37 3.78
CA VAL A 196 -8.38 -3.99 2.90
C VAL A 196 -7.89 -2.95 1.91
N LYS A 197 -6.58 -2.86 1.75
CA LYS A 197 -5.92 -2.06 0.72
C LYS A 197 -4.96 -2.94 -0.06
N ILE A 198 -5.09 -2.93 -1.38
CA ILE A 198 -4.20 -3.62 -2.30
C ILE A 198 -3.47 -2.57 -3.13
N ILE A 199 -2.14 -2.62 -3.13
CA ILE A 199 -1.30 -1.74 -3.93
C ILE A 199 -0.53 -2.61 -4.93
N TYR A 200 -0.66 -2.30 -6.21
CA TYR A 200 0.12 -2.87 -7.28
C TYR A 200 1.31 -1.95 -7.55
N GLU A 201 2.54 -2.42 -7.36
CA GLU A 201 3.74 -1.75 -7.86
C GLU A 201 4.16 -2.44 -9.16
N TYR A 202 4.37 -1.67 -10.22
CA TYR A 202 4.64 -2.22 -11.54
C TYR A 202 5.65 -1.37 -12.31
N LEU A 203 6.38 -2.04 -13.19
CA LEU A 203 7.20 -1.40 -14.21
C LEU A 203 6.29 -1.04 -15.39
N GLU A 204 6.16 0.25 -15.69
CA GLU A 204 5.36 0.72 -16.83
C GLU A 204 5.90 0.13 -18.13
N LYS A 205 4.98 -0.19 -19.04
CA LYS A 205 5.37 -0.51 -20.40
C LYS A 205 5.95 0.75 -21.02
N GLU A 206 7.17 0.69 -21.54
CA GLU A 206 7.66 1.76 -22.41
C GLU A 206 6.71 1.80 -23.61
N ASP A 207 5.95 2.89 -23.73
CA ASP A 207 5.37 3.23 -25.02
C ASP A 207 6.55 3.31 -25.98
N ASP A 208 6.45 2.62 -27.12
CA ASP A 208 7.42 2.75 -28.20
C ASP A 208 7.46 4.24 -28.58
N VAL A 209 8.32 5.01 -27.92
CA VAL A 209 8.64 6.37 -28.32
C VAL A 209 9.33 6.15 -29.64
N ASP A 210 8.58 6.37 -30.72
CA ASP A 210 9.00 6.32 -32.11
C ASP A 210 10.47 6.75 -32.14
N PRO A 211 11.42 5.85 -32.49
CA PRO A 211 12.84 6.07 -32.23
C PRO A 211 13.17 7.41 -32.84
N MET A 212 13.41 8.41 -31.98
CA MET A 212 13.49 9.82 -32.35
C MET A 212 14.25 9.89 -33.67
N VAL A 213 13.51 10.07 -34.76
CA VAL A 213 14.09 10.09 -36.11
C VAL A 213 15.18 11.13 -35.99
N PRO A 214 16.46 10.79 -36.23
CA PRO A 214 17.52 11.78 -36.13
C PRO A 214 17.11 12.89 -37.10
N GLU A 215 16.72 14.04 -36.56
CA GLU A 215 16.37 15.17 -37.42
C GLU A 215 17.54 15.37 -38.37
N PRO A 216 17.32 15.60 -39.67
CA PRO A 216 18.38 15.71 -40.66
C PRO A 216 19.16 17.02 -40.53
N LEU A 217 19.62 17.37 -39.33
CA LEU A 217 20.70 18.33 -39.12
C LEU A 217 22.06 17.74 -39.56
N THR A 218 22.17 16.43 -39.73
CA THR A 218 23.39 15.78 -40.26
C THR A 218 23.49 15.82 -41.78
N MET A 219 22.40 15.96 -42.54
CA MET A 219 22.46 16.00 -44.01
C MET A 219 22.80 17.38 -44.60
N LEU A 220 22.64 18.47 -43.83
CA LEU A 220 23.06 19.80 -44.28
C LEU A 220 24.53 20.12 -43.94
N GLY A 221 25.14 19.37 -43.02
CA GLY A 221 26.53 19.54 -42.59
C GLY A 221 27.59 18.83 -43.44
N ALA A 222 27.21 17.85 -44.26
CA ALA A 222 28.16 17.10 -45.10
C ALA A 222 28.42 17.75 -46.48
N GLY A 223 27.64 18.76 -46.87
CA GLY A 223 27.75 19.43 -48.19
C GLY A 223 28.63 20.68 -48.24
N THR A 224 29.02 21.25 -47.09
CA THR A 224 29.72 22.56 -47.03
C THR A 224 31.22 22.48 -46.71
N ALA A 225 31.79 21.27 -46.57
CA ALA A 225 33.21 21.07 -46.27
C ALA A 225 34.13 20.82 -47.49
N LEU A 226 33.64 20.99 -48.72
CA LEU A 226 34.44 20.81 -49.96
C LEU A 226 34.55 22.07 -50.83
N GLY A 227 34.25 23.26 -50.28
CA GLY A 227 34.04 24.47 -51.08
C GLY A 227 34.98 25.65 -50.84
N PHE A 228 36.15 25.51 -50.20
CA PHE A 228 37.11 26.64 -50.04
C PHE A 228 38.58 26.22 -50.14
N GLY A 229 38.86 25.18 -50.92
CA GLY A 229 40.20 24.65 -51.16
C GLY A 229 40.72 24.92 -52.56
N GLY A 230 40.86 26.19 -52.95
CA GLY A 230 41.70 26.53 -54.10
C GLY A 230 41.14 27.62 -54.98
N PHE A 231 41.69 28.83 -54.87
CA PHE A 231 42.00 29.63 -56.05
C PHE A 231 43.00 30.75 -55.70
N PHE A 232 44.11 30.76 -56.45
CA PHE A 232 45.08 31.83 -56.67
C PHE A 232 46.14 32.18 -55.60
N LYS A 233 47.23 31.40 -55.61
CA LYS A 233 48.57 32.02 -55.66
C LYS A 233 48.81 32.54 -57.08
N ARG A 234 48.96 33.86 -57.26
CA ARG A 234 49.71 34.40 -58.42
C ARG A 234 50.26 35.80 -58.14
N LYS A 235 51.60 35.82 -57.96
CA LYS A 235 52.58 36.80 -58.47
C LYS A 235 52.24 38.30 -58.42
N LEU A 236 53.13 39.04 -57.75
CA LEU A 236 53.89 40.24 -58.21
C LEU A 236 54.22 41.06 -56.94
N ALA A 237 55.43 40.98 -56.38
CA ALA A 237 56.66 41.67 -56.80
C ALA A 237 56.46 43.18 -57.08
N GLN A 238 57.39 43.98 -56.55
CA GLN A 238 57.63 45.44 -56.72
C GLN A 238 57.07 46.30 -55.58
N LYS A 239 57.78 47.27 -54.98
CA LYS A 239 59.17 47.73 -55.08
C LYS A 239 59.40 48.72 -53.91
N LYS A 240 60.65 48.81 -53.46
CA LYS A 240 61.29 49.83 -52.59
C LYS A 240 60.67 51.24 -52.65
N LYS A 241 60.59 51.93 -51.50
CA LYS A 241 61.66 52.72 -50.88
C LYS A 241 61.33 53.02 -49.43
#